data_AF-W1YV49-F1
#
_entry.id   AF-W1YV49-F1
#
_cell.length_a   1.000
_cell.length_b   1.000
_cell.length_c   1.000
_cell.angle_alpha   90.00
_cell.angle_beta   90.00
_cell.angle_gamma   90.00
#
_symmetry.space_group_name_H-M   'P 1'
#
loop_
_entity.id
_entity.type
_entity.pdbx_description
1 polymer ?
#
loop_
_entity_poly.entity_id
_entity_poly.type
_entity_poly.pdbx_seq_one_letter_code
_entity_poly.pdbx_strand_id
1 'polypeptide(L)'
;NIAADPEAAACVFRSGIEIVMCGLDVTNQAILTPDYLATLPELNRTGKMLHALFSHYRSGSMQSGLRMHDLCAIAWLVRPDLFTLKPCFVAVET
;
A
#
# COMPACT_ATOMS: atom_id res chain seq x y z
N ASN A 1 -4.64 -0.46 -10.05
CA ASN A 1 -3.34 -0.21 -10.70
C ASN A 1 -3.20 -1.10 -11.93
N ILE A 2 -3.03 -2.43 -11.78
CA ILE A 2 -2.87 -3.33 -12.94
C ILE A 2 -4.06 -3.27 -13.91
N ALA A 3 -5.29 -3.37 -13.41
CA ALA A 3 -6.49 -3.32 -14.24
C ALA A 3 -6.74 -1.96 -14.93
N ALA A 4 -6.06 -0.90 -14.52
CA ALA A 4 -6.22 0.41 -15.16
C ALA A 4 -5.44 0.50 -16.49
N ASP A 5 -4.35 -0.26 -16.61
CA ASP A 5 -3.49 -0.34 -17.79
C ASP A 5 -2.73 -1.68 -17.77
N PRO A 6 -3.39 -2.79 -18.17
CA PRO A 6 -2.77 -4.11 -18.15
C PRO A 6 -1.62 -4.23 -19.16
N GLU A 7 -1.65 -3.52 -20.29
CA GLU A 7 -0.60 -3.50 -21.29
C GLU A 7 0.71 -2.91 -20.76
N ALA A 8 0.64 -1.76 -20.07
CA ALA A 8 1.80 -1.15 -19.43
C ALA A 8 2.35 -2.05 -18.31
N ALA A 9 1.49 -2.62 -17.49
CA ALA A 9 1.90 -3.56 -16.45
C ALA A 9 2.62 -4.79 -17.06
N ALA A 10 2.08 -5.36 -18.14
CA ALA A 10 2.67 -6.49 -18.84
C ALA A 10 4.05 -6.14 -19.43
N CYS A 11 4.25 -4.91 -19.91
CA CYS A 11 5.55 -4.41 -20.35
C CYS A 11 6.56 -4.38 -19.19
N VAL A 12 6.17 -3.83 -18.02
CA VAL A 12 7.03 -3.75 -16.83
C VAL A 12 7.45 -5.15 -16.36
N PHE A 13 6.52 -6.09 -16.20
CA PHE A 13 6.85 -7.45 -15.74
C PHE A 13 7.71 -8.25 -16.73
N ARG A 14 7.73 -7.89 -18.02
CA ARG A 14 8.61 -8.49 -19.03
C ARG A 14 9.94 -7.75 -19.24
N SER A 15 10.18 -6.64 -18.54
CA SER A 15 11.34 -5.77 -18.77
C SER A 15 12.69 -6.38 -18.42
N GLY A 16 12.72 -7.45 -17.63
CA GLY A 16 13.96 -8.05 -17.10
C GLY A 16 14.57 -7.29 -15.91
N ILE A 17 13.92 -6.22 -15.44
CA ILE A 17 14.33 -5.49 -14.24
C ILE A 17 13.95 -6.30 -12.99
N GLU A 18 14.74 -6.20 -11.93
CA GLU A 18 14.37 -6.76 -10.62
C GLU A 18 13.14 -6.05 -10.06
N ILE A 19 12.06 -6.79 -9.86
CA ILE A 19 10.76 -6.26 -9.44
C ILE A 19 10.33 -6.91 -8.13
N VAL A 20 9.96 -6.09 -7.16
CA VAL A 20 9.22 -6.50 -5.97
C VAL A 20 7.79 -6.02 -6.10
N MET A 21 6.83 -6.96 -6.05
CA MET A 21 5.41 -6.66 -6.16
C MET A 21 4.73 -6.63 -4.78
N CYS A 22 4.32 -5.44 -4.33
CA CYS A 22 3.44 -5.28 -3.17
C CYS A 22 1.97 -5.48 -3.57
N GLY A 23 1.55 -6.73 -3.76
CA GLY A 23 0.20 -7.11 -4.18
C GLY A 23 -0.88 -6.99 -3.08
N LEU A 24 -2.11 -7.37 -3.41
CA LEU A 24 -3.22 -7.38 -2.46
C LEU A 24 -3.05 -8.41 -1.33
N ASP A 25 -2.31 -9.49 -1.58
CA ASP A 25 -2.00 -10.53 -0.58
C ASP A 25 -1.29 -9.96 0.66
N VAL A 26 -0.43 -8.96 0.46
CA VAL A 26 0.26 -8.25 1.55
C VAL A 26 -0.45 -6.97 1.95
N THR A 27 -0.86 -6.14 0.99
CA THR A 27 -1.38 -4.80 1.28
C THR A 27 -2.73 -4.80 1.98
N ASN A 28 -3.53 -5.87 1.86
CA ASN A 28 -4.78 -6.01 2.62
C ASN A 28 -4.55 -6.21 4.12
N GLN A 29 -3.36 -6.64 4.54
CA GLN A 29 -2.97 -6.82 5.94
C GLN A 29 -2.43 -5.52 6.55
N ALA A 30 -1.99 -4.56 5.73
CA ALA A 30 -1.45 -3.27 6.15
C ALA A 30 -2.58 -2.30 6.55
N ILE A 31 -3.16 -2.53 7.72
CA ILE A 31 -4.30 -1.76 8.25
C ILE A 31 -3.82 -0.77 9.30
N LEU A 32 -4.13 0.50 9.08
CA LEU A 32 -4.08 1.53 10.11
C LEU A 32 -5.35 1.44 10.95
N THR A 33 -5.23 1.00 12.20
CA THR A 33 -6.38 0.76 13.07
C THR A 33 -7.09 2.06 13.46
N PRO A 34 -8.40 2.01 13.81
CA PRO A 34 -9.13 3.18 14.30
C PRO A 34 -8.45 3.83 15.50
N ASP A 35 -7.95 3.03 16.44
CA ASP A 35 -7.27 3.51 17.63
C ASP A 35 -5.98 4.28 17.26
N TYR A 36 -5.20 3.75 16.32
CA TYR A 36 -4.00 4.46 15.88
C TYR A 36 -4.34 5.73 15.10
N LEU A 37 -5.38 5.70 14.26
CA LEU A 37 -5.88 6.88 13.55
C LEU A 37 -6.22 8.01 14.53
N ALA A 38 -6.90 7.70 15.64
CA ALA A 38 -7.27 8.69 16.65
C ALA A 38 -6.06 9.37 17.31
N THR A 39 -4.90 8.70 17.35
CA THR A 39 -3.66 9.26 17.91
C THR A 39 -2.89 10.14 16.92
N LEU A 40 -3.14 10.05 15.61
CA LEU A 40 -2.41 10.81 14.58
C LEU A 40 -2.34 12.33 14.84
N PRO A 41 -3.43 13.02 15.25
CA PRO A 41 -3.38 14.46 15.51
C PRO A 41 -2.41 14.88 16.61
N GLU A 42 -2.07 13.97 17.51
CA GLU A 42 -1.18 14.22 18.65
C GLU A 42 0.29 14.12 18.27
N LEU A 43 0.62 13.41 17.19
CA LEU A 43 2.01 13.17 16.79
C LEU A 43 2.73 14.45 16.35
N ASN A 44 2.20 15.15 15.34
CA ASN A 44 2.74 16.39 14.80
C ASN A 44 1.79 17.00 13.74
N ARG A 45 2.24 18.06 13.04
CA ARG A 45 1.48 18.71 11.97
C ARG A 45 1.11 17.76 10.83
N THR A 46 2.00 16.84 10.44
CA THR A 46 1.73 15.84 9.40
C THR A 46 0.68 14.83 9.87
N GLY A 47 0.74 14.41 11.14
CA GLY A 47 -0.28 13.54 11.75
C GLY A 47 -1.67 14.18 11.73
N LYS A 48 -1.79 15.47 12.08
CA LYS A 48 -3.04 16.24 11.95
C LYS A 48 -3.56 16.29 10.51
N MET A 49 -2.67 16.52 9.55
CA MET A 49 -3.00 16.55 8.13
C MET A 49 -3.51 15.17 7.64
N LEU A 50 -2.81 14.09 8.01
CA LEU A 50 -3.20 12.72 7.63
C LEU A 50 -4.55 12.35 8.24
N HIS A 51 -4.78 12.67 9.52
CA HIS A 51 -6.08 12.47 10.14
C HIS A 51 -7.20 13.18 9.36
N ALA A 52 -7.03 14.47 9.03
CA ALA A 52 -8.01 15.22 8.25
C ALA A 52 -8.25 14.63 6.85
N LEU A 53 -7.17 14.24 6.15
CA LEU A 53 -7.27 13.60 4.83
C LEU A 53 -8.11 12.32 4.91
N PHE A 54 -7.86 11.50 5.94
CA PHE A 54 -8.58 10.24 6.14
C PHE A 54 -10.03 10.44 6.57
N SER A 55 -10.34 11.46 7.38
CA SER A 55 -11.70 11.73 7.84
C SER A 55 -12.60 12.31 6.75
N HIS A 56 -12.04 13.03 5.77
CA HIS A 56 -12.82 13.80 4.80
C HIS A 56 -12.76 13.30 3.36
N TYR A 57 -11.64 12.71 2.94
CA TYR A 57 -11.40 12.40 1.52
C TYR A 57 -11.47 10.91 1.19
N ARG A 58 -11.29 10.02 2.16
CA ARG A 58 -11.33 8.58 1.90
C ARG A 58 -12.72 8.02 2.21
N SER A 59 -13.30 7.29 1.25
CA SER A 59 -14.58 6.56 1.40
C SER A 59 -14.51 5.32 2.31
N GLY A 60 -13.37 5.09 2.98
CA GLY A 60 -13.22 4.01 3.95
C GLY A 60 -13.84 4.41 5.28
N SER A 61 -14.52 3.47 5.95
CA SER A 61 -14.96 3.73 7.31
C SER A 61 -13.73 3.79 8.23
N MET A 62 -13.49 4.95 8.86
CA MET A 62 -12.53 5.05 9.96
C MET A 62 -12.80 4.01 11.07
N GLN A 63 -14.01 3.46 11.15
CA GLN A 63 -14.38 2.45 12.15
C GLN A 63 -13.83 1.05 11.82
N SER A 64 -13.54 0.74 10.55
CA SER A 64 -12.94 -0.54 10.15
C SER A 64 -11.42 -0.47 9.92
N GLY A 65 -10.83 0.72 10.08
CA GLY A 65 -9.43 0.98 9.78
C GLY A 65 -9.17 1.19 8.29
N LEU A 66 -7.98 1.69 7.97
CA LEU A 66 -7.61 2.07 6.60
C LEU A 66 -6.49 1.18 6.06
N ARG A 67 -6.73 0.58 4.90
CA ARG A 67 -5.71 -0.18 4.17
C ARG A 67 -4.74 0.76 3.48
N MET A 68 -3.47 0.65 3.83
CA MET A 68 -2.38 1.50 3.36
C MET A 68 -1.59 0.80 2.24
N HIS A 69 -2.22 0.63 1.08
CA HIS A 69 -1.64 -0.15 -0.02
C HIS A 69 -0.30 0.40 -0.49
N ASP A 70 -0.26 1.67 -0.90
CA ASP A 70 0.93 2.28 -1.49
C ASP A 70 2.08 2.42 -0.47
N LEU A 71 1.75 2.53 0.82
CA LEU A 71 2.75 2.61 1.89
C LEU A 71 3.63 1.36 1.95
N CYS A 72 3.12 0.18 1.55
CA CYS A 72 3.88 -1.05 1.57
C CYS A 72 5.12 -1.00 0.66
N ALA A 73 5.04 -0.27 -0.47
CA ALA A 73 6.20 -0.10 -1.36
C ALA A 73 7.33 0.68 -0.68
N ILE A 74 7.01 1.74 0.07
CA ILE A 74 8.00 2.51 0.84
C ILE A 74 8.48 1.71 2.05
N ALA A 75 7.58 1.01 2.75
CA ALA A 75 7.94 0.20 3.90
C ALA A 75 8.92 -0.92 3.52
N TRP A 76 8.75 -1.55 2.35
CA TRP A 76 9.71 -2.52 1.83
C TRP A 76 11.12 -1.91 1.65
N LEU A 77 11.21 -0.70 1.09
CA LEU A 77 12.50 -0.04 0.86
C LEU A 77 13.24 0.31 2.16
N VAL A 78 12.51 0.72 3.20
CA VAL A 78 13.10 1.20 4.46
C VAL A 78 13.28 0.06 5.48
N ARG A 79 12.41 -0.94 5.47
CA ARG A 79 12.35 -2.06 6.43
C ARG A 79 11.97 -3.37 5.73
N PRO A 80 12.87 -3.92 4.89
CA PRO A 80 12.59 -5.15 4.14
C PRO A 80 12.38 -6.37 5.05
N ASP A 81 12.90 -6.35 6.28
CA ASP A 81 12.73 -7.39 7.28
C ASP A 81 11.27 -7.62 7.72
N LEU A 82 10.36 -6.68 7.44
CA LEU A 82 8.94 -6.82 7.70
C LEU A 82 8.21 -7.72 6.68
N PHE A 83 8.88 -8.09 5.58
CA PHE A 83 8.27 -8.78 4.46
C PHE A 83 8.98 -10.09 4.14
N THR A 84 8.20 -11.09 3.74
CA THR A 84 8.71 -12.34 3.18
C THR A 84 8.53 -12.32 1.68
N LEU A 85 9.62 -12.45 0.94
CA LEU A 85 9.58 -12.56 -0.52
C LEU A 85 9.44 -14.01 -0.97
N LYS A 86 8.74 -14.20 -2.08
CA LYS A 86 8.69 -15.45 -2.83
C LYS A 86 9.06 -15.17 -4.29
N PRO A 87 10.18 -15.72 -4.80
CA PRO A 87 10.48 -15.65 -6.22
C PRO A 87 9.38 -16.33 -7.03
N CYS A 88 8.80 -15.60 -7.98
CA CYS A 88 7.69 -16.07 -8.79
C CYS A 88 7.85 -15.57 -10.22
N PHE A 89 7.46 -16.40 -11.19
CA PHE A 89 7.10 -15.90 -12.50
C PHE A 89 5.74 -15.19 -12.39
N VAL A 90 5.67 -13.95 -12.90
CA VAL A 90 4.45 -13.14 -12.91
C VAL A 90 4.16 -12.73 -14.35
N ALA A 91 2.95 -13.03 -14.81
CA ALA A 91 2.41 -12.57 -16.08
C ALA A 91 1.13 -11.77 -15.83
N VAL A 92 0.88 -10.79 -16.68
CA VAL A 92 -0.34 -9.96 -16.65
C VAL A 92 -1.21 -10.40 -17.82
N GLU A 93 -2.46 -10.74 -17.53
CA GLU A 93 -3.49 -10.95 -18.55
C GLU A 93 -3.87 -9.60 -19.17
N THR A 94 -3.93 -9.54 -20.49
CA THR A 94 -4.23 -8.32 -21.28
C THR A 94 -5.49 -8.49 -22.07
#